data_AF-A0A937E0A3-F1
#
_entry.id   AF-A0A937E0A3-F1
#
_cell.length_a   1.000
_cell.length_b   1.000
_cell.length_c   1.000
_cell.angle_alpha   90.00
_cell.angle_beta   90.00
_cell.angle_gamma   90.00
#
_symmetry.space_group_name_H-M   'P 1'
#
loop_
_entity.id
_entity.type
_entity.pdbx_description
1 polymer ?
#
loop_
_entity_poly.entity_id
_entity_poly.type
_entity_poly.pdbx_seq_one_letter_code
_entity_poly.pdbx_strand_id
1 'polypeptide(L)'
;MRDTTQIEIISSQLDKIADAIAKPSTGTSTGTIALYAAMIGACAAILSQVIIFLLNRYKERNNLREELIAEERRISYLLTEYYKDLVMHKVHKQYWYRTSEVHNPGTEDSKDSHRKHFESNQKSFETMGKIRVIMSDYFKVVTHFTNQTGKNKIIENNLIAIKKFQPRKASTFSEVDDYSALLVAQSKEEENLNKEYLFYSNCFDRINAEMIKKSEALKRNNFFSLLSQN
;
A
#
# COMPACT_ATOMS: atom_id res chain seq x y z
N MET A 1 -1.67 -25.49 -31.65
CA MET A 1 -2.73 -25.52 -32.67
C MET A 1 -3.84 -24.62 -32.17
N ARG A 2 -4.02 -23.44 -32.78
CA ARG A 2 -5.11 -22.51 -32.42
C ARG A 2 -6.38 -23.04 -33.06
N ASP A 3 -7.42 -23.13 -32.25
CA ASP A 3 -8.76 -23.61 -32.61
C ASP A 3 -9.39 -22.61 -33.59
N THR A 4 -9.26 -22.87 -34.89
CA THR A 4 -9.80 -22.06 -35.99
C THR A 4 -11.30 -22.27 -36.20
N THR A 5 -11.88 -23.28 -35.54
CA THR A 5 -13.25 -23.73 -35.77
C THR A 5 -14.27 -22.79 -35.12
N GLN A 6 -13.95 -22.15 -34.00
CA GLN A 6 -14.83 -21.15 -33.36
C GLN A 6 -14.99 -19.87 -34.18
N ILE A 7 -13.92 -19.41 -34.85
CA ILE A 7 -13.94 -18.19 -35.66
C ILE A 7 -14.79 -18.39 -36.93
N GLU A 8 -14.74 -19.57 -37.54
CA GLU A 8 -15.54 -19.93 -38.72
C GLU A 8 -17.05 -20.04 -38.41
N ILE A 9 -17.41 -20.52 -37.23
CA ILE A 9 -18.83 -20.62 -36.82
C ILE A 9 -19.43 -19.22 -36.64
N ILE A 10 -18.68 -18.29 -36.03
CA ILE A 10 -19.14 -16.90 -35.84
C ILE A 10 -19.25 -16.15 -37.18
N SER A 11 -18.32 -16.35 -38.11
CA SER A 11 -18.40 -15.72 -39.44
C SER A 11 -19.59 -16.23 -40.25
N SER A 12 -19.84 -17.55 -40.24
CA SER A 12 -20.95 -18.14 -41.00
C SER A 12 -22.34 -17.71 -40.49
N GLN A 13 -22.48 -17.40 -39.20
CA GLN A 13 -23.72 -16.89 -38.63
C GLN A 13 -23.91 -15.39 -38.88
N LEU A 14 -22.82 -14.61 -38.85
CA LEU A 14 -22.84 -13.20 -39.25
C LEU A 14 -23.16 -13.04 -40.73
N ASP A 15 -22.60 -13.90 -41.60
CA ASP A 15 -22.89 -13.90 -43.04
C ASP A 15 -24.36 -14.26 -43.31
N LYS A 16 -24.95 -15.19 -42.56
CA LYS A 16 -26.39 -15.50 -42.67
C LYS A 16 -27.29 -14.36 -42.22
N ILE A 17 -26.89 -13.61 -41.20
CA ILE A 17 -27.63 -12.41 -40.75
C ILE A 17 -27.49 -11.29 -41.78
N ALA A 18 -26.28 -11.09 -42.33
CA ALA A 18 -26.03 -10.13 -43.39
C ALA A 18 -26.82 -10.47 -44.67
N ASP A 19 -26.87 -11.74 -45.07
CA ASP A 19 -27.66 -12.23 -46.20
C ASP A 19 -29.17 -12.09 -45.96
N ALA A 20 -29.65 -12.32 -44.73
CA ALA A 20 -31.05 -12.13 -44.36
C ALA A 20 -31.47 -10.65 -44.34
N ILE A 21 -30.54 -9.74 -44.03
CA ILE A 21 -30.75 -8.28 -44.13
C ILE A 21 -30.68 -7.82 -45.59
N ALA A 22 -29.80 -8.41 -46.40
CA ALA A 22 -29.58 -8.06 -47.80
C ALA A 22 -30.67 -8.59 -48.75
N LYS A 23 -31.36 -9.68 -48.40
CA LYS A 23 -32.49 -10.23 -49.15
C LYS A 23 -33.82 -9.90 -48.47
N PRO A 24 -34.45 -8.75 -48.75
CA PRO A 24 -35.76 -8.46 -48.21
C PRO A 24 -36.76 -9.49 -48.73
N SER A 25 -37.52 -10.09 -47.82
CA SER A 25 -38.69 -10.89 -48.19
C SER A 25 -39.59 -10.06 -49.10
N THR A 26 -40.06 -10.63 -50.20
CA THR A 26 -41.03 -10.01 -51.10
C THR A 26 -42.25 -9.57 -50.29
N GLY A 27 -42.33 -8.28 -49.92
CA GLY A 27 -43.36 -7.72 -49.03
C GLY A 27 -42.87 -6.72 -47.97
N THR A 28 -41.57 -6.66 -47.64
CA THR A 28 -41.04 -5.68 -46.67
C THR A 28 -40.74 -4.33 -47.33
N SER A 29 -41.35 -3.24 -46.82
CA SER A 29 -41.12 -1.88 -47.35
C SER A 29 -39.70 -1.38 -47.06
N THR A 30 -39.13 -0.56 -47.95
CA THR A 30 -37.81 0.07 -47.79
C THR A 30 -37.64 0.78 -46.45
N GLY A 31 -38.72 1.37 -45.91
CA GLY A 31 -38.72 2.01 -44.59
C GLY A 31 -38.54 1.03 -43.43
N THR A 32 -39.01 -0.21 -43.56
CA THR A 32 -38.85 -1.25 -42.53
C THR A 32 -37.41 -1.75 -42.46
N ILE A 33 -36.75 -1.90 -43.62
CA ILE A 33 -35.33 -2.28 -43.71
C ILE A 33 -34.44 -1.17 -43.12
N ALA A 34 -34.73 0.09 -43.44
CA ALA A 34 -34.03 1.24 -42.88
C ALA A 34 -34.19 1.32 -41.35
N LEU A 35 -35.39 1.01 -40.84
CA LEU A 35 -35.65 0.95 -39.40
C LEU A 35 -34.85 -0.17 -38.72
N TYR A 36 -34.80 -1.36 -39.31
CA TYR A 36 -33.97 -2.46 -38.78
C TYR A 36 -32.48 -2.12 -38.79
N ALA A 37 -31.98 -1.54 -39.88
CA ALA A 37 -30.58 -1.11 -39.97
C ALA A 37 -30.25 -0.03 -38.92
N ALA A 38 -31.14 0.96 -38.74
CA ALA A 38 -30.99 1.99 -37.70
C ALA A 38 -31.01 1.40 -36.29
N MET A 39 -31.87 0.42 -36.03
CA MET A 39 -31.97 -0.27 -34.74
C MET A 39 -30.72 -1.11 -34.45
N ILE A 40 -30.21 -1.85 -35.44
CA ILE A 40 -28.94 -2.59 -35.31
C ILE A 40 -27.79 -1.63 -35.03
N GLY A 41 -27.70 -0.52 -35.78
CA GLY A 41 -26.69 0.52 -35.56
C GLY A 41 -26.76 1.13 -34.16
N ALA A 42 -27.97 1.43 -33.68
CA ALA A 42 -28.18 1.95 -32.33
C ALA A 42 -27.79 0.92 -31.24
N CYS A 43 -28.19 -0.34 -31.39
CA CYS A 43 -27.80 -1.41 -30.46
C CYS A 43 -26.28 -1.62 -30.44
N ALA A 44 -25.62 -1.62 -31.60
CA ALA A 44 -24.17 -1.74 -31.70
C ALA A 44 -23.45 -0.55 -31.05
N ALA A 45 -23.96 0.67 -31.23
CA ALA A 45 -23.42 1.86 -30.59
C ALA A 45 -23.55 1.80 -29.05
N ILE A 46 -24.71 1.39 -28.53
CA ILE A 46 -24.94 1.24 -27.09
C ILE A 46 -24.01 0.16 -26.51
N LEU A 47 -23.93 -1.01 -27.15
CA LEU A 47 -23.03 -2.08 -26.73
C LEU A 47 -21.57 -1.61 -26.72
N SER A 48 -21.14 -0.89 -27.75
CA SER A 48 -19.78 -0.33 -27.84
C SER A 48 -19.50 0.65 -26.70
N GLN A 49 -20.44 1.54 -26.39
CA GLN A 49 -20.32 2.49 -25.28
C GLN A 49 -20.23 1.77 -23.93
N VAL A 50 -21.04 0.73 -23.71
CA VAL A 50 -21.00 -0.07 -22.49
C VAL A 50 -19.66 -0.79 -22.34
N ILE A 51 -19.15 -1.40 -23.40
CA ILE A 51 -17.83 -2.07 -23.40
C ILE A 51 -16.73 -1.07 -23.07
N ILE A 52 -16.69 0.10 -23.74
CA ILE A 52 -15.70 1.15 -23.50
C ILE A 52 -15.76 1.63 -22.04
N PHE A 53 -16.97 1.87 -21.52
CA PHE A 53 -17.16 2.28 -20.13
C PHE A 53 -16.61 1.24 -19.14
N LEU A 54 -16.90 -0.04 -19.36
CA LEU A 54 -16.40 -1.13 -18.51
C LEU A 54 -14.87 -1.24 -18.57
N LEU A 55 -14.27 -1.12 -19.76
CA LEU A 55 -12.81 -1.15 -19.95
C LEU A 55 -12.12 0.04 -19.26
N ASN A 56 -12.68 1.25 -19.38
CA ASN A 56 -12.14 2.44 -18.73
C ASN A 56 -12.22 2.32 -17.21
N ARG A 57 -13.38 1.91 -16.69
CA ARG A 57 -13.56 1.68 -15.25
C ARG A 57 -12.61 0.61 -14.71
N TYR A 58 -12.35 -0.45 -15.49
CA TYR A 58 -11.38 -1.48 -15.14
C TYR A 58 -9.96 -0.93 -15.07
N LYS A 59 -9.55 -0.16 -16.09
CA LYS A 59 -8.23 0.49 -16.14
C LYS A 59 -8.02 1.42 -14.95
N GLU A 60 -9.00 2.27 -14.64
CA GLU A 60 -8.95 3.18 -13.49
C GLU A 60 -8.77 2.41 -12.17
N ARG A 61 -9.52 1.32 -11.96
CA ARG A 61 -9.39 0.50 -10.75
C ARG A 61 -8.05 -0.23 -10.66
N ASN A 62 -7.44 -0.59 -11.78
CA ASN A 62 -6.09 -1.15 -11.79
C ASN A 62 -5.06 -0.09 -11.41
N ASN A 63 -5.13 1.07 -12.05
CA ASN A 63 -4.22 2.19 -11.78
C ASN A 63 -4.29 2.62 -10.31
N LEU A 64 -5.49 2.77 -9.76
CA LEU A 64 -5.67 3.10 -8.34
C LEU A 64 -5.07 2.04 -7.41
N ARG A 65 -5.16 0.75 -7.74
CA ARG A 65 -4.55 -0.31 -6.93
C ARG A 65 -3.03 -0.24 -6.94
N GLU A 66 -2.45 0.02 -8.10
CA GLU A 66 -1.00 0.20 -8.23
C GLU A 66 -0.51 1.44 -7.48
N GLU A 67 -1.25 2.55 -7.59
CA GLU A 67 -1.00 3.78 -6.84
C GLU A 67 -1.03 3.53 -5.33
N LEU A 68 -2.06 2.84 -4.81
CA LEU A 68 -2.18 2.51 -3.39
C LEU A 68 -1.04 1.60 -2.90
N ILE A 69 -0.54 0.67 -3.72
CA ILE A 69 0.61 -0.18 -3.38
C ILE A 69 1.90 0.66 -3.34
N ALA A 70 2.09 1.55 -4.31
CA ALA A 70 3.26 2.43 -4.34
C ALA A 70 3.26 3.40 -3.16
N GLU A 71 2.10 3.97 -2.84
CA GLU A 71 1.93 4.88 -1.73
C GLU A 71 2.11 4.19 -0.38
N GLU A 72 1.60 2.96 -0.21
CA GLU A 72 1.89 2.13 0.96
C GLU A 72 3.40 1.95 1.12
N ARG A 73 4.13 1.61 0.04
CA ARG A 73 5.57 1.40 0.12
C ARG A 73 6.33 2.67 0.50
N ARG A 74 5.93 3.81 -0.06
CA ARG A 74 6.49 5.14 0.26
C ARG A 74 6.30 5.47 1.73
N ILE A 75 5.09 5.29 2.27
CA ILE A 75 4.76 5.57 3.66
C ILE A 75 5.49 4.60 4.61
N SER A 76 5.55 3.31 4.29
CA SER A 76 6.28 2.29 5.06
C SER A 76 7.76 2.59 5.20
N TYR A 77 8.40 3.06 4.12
CA TYR A 77 9.78 3.50 4.14
C TYR A 77 9.96 4.70 5.08
N LEU A 78 9.10 5.72 4.94
CA LEU A 78 9.15 6.92 5.78
C LEU A 78 8.96 6.60 7.27
N LEU A 79 8.01 5.71 7.60
CA LEU A 79 7.80 5.24 8.97
C LEU A 79 9.03 4.52 9.52
N THR A 80 9.68 3.68 8.71
CA THR A 80 10.90 2.96 9.11
C THR A 80 12.02 3.94 9.48
N GLU A 81 12.24 4.98 8.68
CA GLU A 81 13.24 6.00 8.98
C GLU A 81 12.89 6.79 10.25
N TYR A 82 11.62 7.21 10.42
CA TYR A 82 11.20 7.89 11.64
C TYR A 82 11.31 7.00 12.90
N TYR A 83 11.14 5.69 12.77
CA TYR A 83 11.37 4.78 13.89
C TYR A 83 12.83 4.70 14.29
N LYS A 84 13.77 4.69 13.34
CA LYS A 84 15.21 4.77 13.64
C LYS A 84 15.55 6.06 14.36
N ASP A 85 15.06 7.20 13.86
CA ASP A 85 15.24 8.51 14.49
C ASP A 85 14.68 8.52 15.92
N LEU A 86 13.49 7.94 16.12
CA LEU A 86 12.86 7.86 17.44
C LEU A 86 13.71 7.02 18.40
N VAL A 87 14.24 5.88 17.95
CA VAL A 87 15.13 5.04 18.75
C VAL A 87 16.37 5.81 19.17
N MET A 88 17.07 6.44 18.21
CA MET A 88 18.24 7.27 18.48
C MET A 88 17.92 8.34 19.53
N HIS A 89 16.85 9.13 19.36
CA HIS A 89 16.49 10.18 20.31
C HIS A 89 16.15 9.65 21.70
N LYS A 90 15.45 8.50 21.79
CA LYS A 90 15.12 7.86 23.07
C LYS A 90 16.37 7.41 23.82
N VAL A 91 17.33 6.83 23.12
CA VAL A 91 18.59 6.36 23.70
C VAL A 91 19.47 7.56 24.08
N HIS A 92 19.66 8.51 23.16
CA HIS A 92 20.47 9.71 23.38
C HIS A 92 19.95 10.53 24.57
N LYS A 93 18.63 10.64 24.75
CA LYS A 93 18.06 11.27 25.95
C LYS A 93 18.63 10.66 27.23
N GLN A 94 18.63 9.34 27.36
CA GLN A 94 19.10 8.67 28.57
C GLN A 94 20.62 8.72 28.70
N TYR A 95 21.33 8.59 27.58
CA TYR A 95 22.78 8.75 27.52
C TYR A 95 23.21 10.14 28.03
N TRP A 96 22.63 11.22 27.50
CA TRP A 96 22.99 12.58 27.90
C TRP A 96 22.66 12.89 29.36
N TYR A 97 21.56 12.33 29.87
CA TYR A 97 21.25 12.41 31.29
C TYR A 97 22.36 11.75 32.11
N ARG A 98 22.71 10.51 31.78
CA ARG A 98 23.74 9.79 32.51
C ARG A 98 25.11 10.45 32.40
N THR A 99 25.50 10.94 31.22
CA THR A 99 26.72 11.71 31.01
C THR A 99 26.78 12.93 31.92
N SER A 100 25.66 13.64 32.13
CA SER A 100 25.62 14.79 33.04
C SER A 100 25.89 14.42 34.51
N GLU A 101 25.61 13.17 34.90
CA GLU A 101 25.83 12.65 36.25
C GLU A 101 27.22 12.06 36.47
N VAL A 102 27.83 11.45 35.44
CA VAL A 102 29.10 10.70 35.58
C VAL A 102 30.32 11.42 34.99
N HIS A 103 30.13 12.35 34.06
CA HIS A 103 31.22 13.07 33.41
C HIS A 103 31.33 14.51 33.95
N ASN A 104 32.34 14.75 34.79
CA ASN A 104 32.65 16.05 35.39
C ASN A 104 31.42 16.76 36.01
N PRO A 105 30.80 16.18 37.06
CA PRO A 105 29.57 16.72 37.63
C PRO A 105 29.73 18.16 38.12
N GLY A 106 28.73 19.01 37.86
CA GLY A 106 28.73 20.41 38.30
C GLY A 106 29.56 21.37 37.43
N THR A 107 30.21 20.87 36.38
CA THR A 107 30.92 21.70 35.39
C THR A 107 29.97 22.21 34.29
N GLU A 108 30.46 23.09 33.41
CA GLU A 108 29.73 23.51 32.22
C GLU A 108 29.40 22.32 31.29
N ASP A 109 30.29 21.32 31.19
CA ASP A 109 30.07 20.11 30.37
C ASP A 109 28.89 19.27 30.89
N SER A 110 28.72 19.19 32.21
CA SER A 110 27.58 18.54 32.85
C SER A 110 26.28 19.30 32.54
N LYS A 111 26.30 20.64 32.58
CA LYS A 111 25.15 21.49 32.20
C LYS A 111 24.80 21.36 30.71
N ASP A 112 25.79 21.30 29.83
CA ASP A 112 25.58 21.08 28.39
C ASP A 112 24.97 19.71 28.11
N SER A 113 25.48 18.67 28.76
CA SER A 113 24.91 17.31 28.67
C SER A 113 23.46 17.28 29.15
N HIS A 114 23.15 17.95 30.25
CA HIS A 114 21.79 18.07 30.75
C HIS A 114 20.87 18.84 29.78
N ARG A 115 21.36 19.88 29.09
CA ARG A 115 20.63 20.55 28.02
C ARG A 115 20.34 19.60 26.84
N LYS A 116 21.34 18.84 26.39
CA LYS A 116 21.19 17.84 25.31
C LYS A 116 20.18 16.75 25.63
N HIS A 117 20.01 16.38 26.91
CA HIS A 117 18.93 15.50 27.36
C HIS A 117 17.55 16.08 27.02
N PHE A 118 17.30 17.35 27.37
CA PHE A 118 16.03 18.00 27.08
C PHE A 118 15.79 18.18 25.59
N GLU A 119 16.82 18.58 24.83
CA GLU A 119 16.73 18.69 23.37
C GLU A 119 16.40 17.34 22.72
N SER A 120 17.05 16.26 23.15
CA SER A 120 16.77 14.90 22.65
C SER A 120 15.37 14.44 23.02
N ASN A 121 14.88 14.80 24.21
CA ASN A 121 13.52 14.53 24.63
C ASN A 121 12.49 15.28 23.76
N GLN A 122 12.72 16.55 23.47
CA GLN A 122 11.88 17.34 22.58
C GLN A 122 11.83 16.73 21.17
N LYS A 123 13.00 16.40 20.59
CA LYS A 123 13.08 15.73 19.29
C LYS A 123 12.35 14.38 19.28
N SER A 124 12.42 13.61 20.36
CA SER A 124 11.64 12.37 20.51
C SER A 124 10.13 12.63 20.43
N PHE A 125 9.63 13.67 21.09
CA PHE A 125 8.21 14.05 21.01
C PHE A 125 7.80 14.49 19.60
N GLU A 126 8.62 15.31 18.95
CA GLU A 126 8.38 15.76 17.57
C GLU A 126 8.32 14.56 16.61
N THR A 127 9.27 13.63 16.71
CA THR A 127 9.30 12.42 15.88
C THR A 127 8.10 11.51 16.17
N MET A 128 7.68 11.36 17.44
CA MET A 128 6.44 10.64 17.77
C MET A 128 5.20 11.30 17.14
N GLY A 129 5.15 12.63 17.11
CA GLY A 129 4.10 13.38 16.42
C GLY A 129 4.04 13.06 14.93
N LYS A 130 5.20 13.10 14.25
CA LYS A 130 5.33 12.72 12.83
C LYS A 130 4.87 11.28 12.58
N ILE A 131 5.34 10.33 13.40
CA ILE A 131 4.95 8.92 13.29
C ILE A 131 3.43 8.76 13.40
N ARG A 132 2.76 9.43 14.34
CA ARG A 132 1.30 9.33 14.51
C ARG A 132 0.54 9.77 13.27
N VAL A 133 0.93 10.90 12.68
CA VAL A 133 0.31 11.44 11.47
C VAL A 133 0.51 10.48 10.29
N ILE A 134 1.76 10.10 10.02
CA ILE A 134 2.10 9.22 8.90
C ILE A 134 1.50 7.81 9.08
N MET A 135 1.42 7.31 10.32
CA MET A 135 0.74 6.05 10.61
C MET A 135 -0.76 6.13 10.32
N SER A 136 -1.41 7.26 10.59
CA SER A 136 -2.83 7.45 10.20
C SER A 136 -3.00 7.34 8.68
N ASP A 137 -2.11 7.98 7.91
CA ASP A 137 -2.12 7.88 6.44
C ASP A 137 -1.85 6.45 5.97
N TYR A 138 -0.92 5.74 6.61
CA TYR A 138 -0.67 4.32 6.36
C TYR A 138 -1.95 3.48 6.48
N PHE A 139 -2.65 3.60 7.62
CA PHE A 139 -3.90 2.88 7.85
C PHE A 139 -4.98 3.25 6.83
N LYS A 140 -5.07 4.52 6.44
CA LYS A 140 -6.01 4.99 5.42
C LYS A 140 -5.73 4.33 4.06
N VAL A 141 -4.47 4.31 3.62
CA VAL A 141 -4.07 3.72 2.33
C VAL A 141 -4.36 2.22 2.30
N VAL A 142 -3.93 1.49 3.33
CA VAL A 142 -4.15 0.04 3.41
C VAL A 142 -5.64 -0.29 3.49
N THR A 143 -6.41 0.47 4.28
CA THR A 143 -7.87 0.29 4.37
C THR A 143 -8.54 0.57 3.03
N HIS A 144 -8.15 1.63 2.33
CA HIS A 144 -8.69 1.95 1.01
C HIS A 144 -8.42 0.81 0.02
N PHE A 145 -7.21 0.24 0.04
CA PHE A 145 -6.89 -0.92 -0.77
C PHE A 145 -7.79 -2.13 -0.44
N THR A 146 -8.02 -2.43 0.84
CA THR A 146 -8.90 -3.54 1.24
C THR A 146 -10.36 -3.30 0.87
N ASN A 147 -10.83 -2.05 0.88
CA ASN A 147 -12.17 -1.71 0.40
C ASN A 147 -12.31 -1.94 -1.11
N GLN A 148 -11.25 -1.69 -1.88
CA GLN A 148 -11.23 -1.90 -3.33
C GLN A 148 -11.11 -3.38 -3.73
N THR A 149 -10.40 -4.18 -2.93
CA THR A 149 -10.01 -5.56 -3.28
C THR A 149 -10.71 -6.65 -2.47
N GLY A 150 -11.51 -6.25 -1.48
CA GLY A 150 -12.12 -7.13 -0.49
C GLY A 150 -11.20 -7.39 0.70
N LYS A 151 -11.80 -7.87 1.80
CA LYS A 151 -11.10 -8.15 3.06
C LYS A 151 -9.94 -9.13 2.86
N ASN A 152 -8.83 -8.88 3.56
CA ASN A 152 -7.69 -9.78 3.65
C ASN A 152 -7.29 -9.94 5.12
N LYS A 153 -7.50 -11.13 5.67
CA LYS A 153 -7.21 -11.45 7.08
C LYS A 153 -5.74 -11.25 7.44
N ILE A 154 -4.80 -11.51 6.52
CA ILE A 154 -3.38 -11.34 6.78
C ILE A 154 -3.06 -9.85 6.95
N ILE A 155 -3.61 -9.00 6.09
CA ILE A 155 -3.47 -7.54 6.21
C ILE A 155 -4.08 -7.07 7.54
N GLU A 156 -5.33 -7.46 7.83
CA GLU A 156 -6.03 -7.09 9.07
C GLU A 156 -5.24 -7.50 10.33
N ASN A 157 -4.70 -8.72 10.36
CA ASN A 157 -3.91 -9.22 11.48
C ASN A 157 -2.63 -8.40 11.69
N ASN A 158 -1.91 -8.03 10.62
CA ASN A 158 -0.71 -7.19 10.73
C ASN A 158 -1.06 -5.77 11.18
N LEU A 159 -2.17 -5.18 10.70
CA LEU A 159 -2.66 -3.89 11.18
C LEU A 159 -3.01 -3.91 12.68
N ILE A 160 -3.62 -5.00 13.16
CA ILE A 160 -3.88 -5.20 14.59
C ILE A 160 -2.57 -5.36 15.36
N ALA A 161 -1.61 -6.11 14.83
CA ALA A 161 -0.31 -6.33 15.44
C ALA A 161 0.47 -5.02 15.61
N ILE A 162 0.49 -4.17 14.58
CA ILE A 162 1.07 -2.81 14.61
C ILE A 162 0.43 -1.98 15.73
N LYS A 163 -0.91 -2.00 15.88
CA LYS A 163 -1.62 -1.24 16.92
C LYS A 163 -1.30 -1.71 18.34
N LYS A 164 -1.09 -3.01 18.52
CA LYS A 164 -0.88 -3.63 19.84
C LYS A 164 0.58 -3.59 20.27
N PHE A 165 1.51 -3.46 19.32
CA PHE A 165 2.93 -3.50 19.63
C PHE A 165 3.35 -2.30 20.48
N GLN A 166 4.00 -2.58 21.60
CA GLN A 166 4.53 -1.59 22.52
C GLN A 166 6.02 -1.88 22.73
N PRO A 167 6.91 -1.18 22.02
CA PRO A 167 8.34 -1.32 22.22
C PRO A 167 8.72 -0.96 23.67
N ARG A 168 9.75 -1.61 24.20
CA ARG A 168 10.24 -1.27 25.53
C ARG A 168 10.79 0.17 25.59
N LYS A 169 10.96 0.68 26.81
CA LYS A 169 11.66 1.94 27.04
C LYS A 169 13.17 1.75 26.88
N ALA A 170 13.87 2.81 26.50
CA ALA A 170 15.32 2.83 26.51
C ALA A 170 15.87 2.69 27.93
N SER A 171 17.00 2.00 28.07
CA SER A 171 17.75 1.89 29.31
C SER A 171 18.13 3.26 29.85
N THR A 172 18.09 3.42 31.17
CA THR A 172 18.53 4.64 31.87
C THR A 172 20.04 4.69 32.10
N PHE A 173 20.76 3.60 31.81
CA PHE A 173 22.21 3.47 32.05
C PHE A 173 22.65 3.72 33.50
N SER A 174 21.75 3.53 34.47
CA SER A 174 22.00 3.82 35.89
C SER A 174 23.15 3.02 36.52
N GLU A 175 23.48 1.86 35.94
CA GLU A 175 24.54 0.96 36.42
C GLU A 175 25.90 1.23 35.75
N VAL A 176 25.98 2.19 34.82
CA VAL A 176 27.22 2.51 34.09
C VAL A 176 27.84 3.75 34.70
N ASP A 177 28.91 3.58 35.47
CA ASP A 177 29.60 4.68 36.16
C ASP A 177 30.78 5.27 35.36
N ASP A 178 31.31 4.51 34.40
CA ASP A 178 32.43 4.95 33.56
C ASP A 178 31.93 5.57 32.25
N TYR A 179 32.48 6.74 31.91
CA TYR A 179 32.12 7.48 30.70
C TYR A 179 32.50 6.74 29.41
N SER A 180 33.65 6.04 29.39
CA SER A 180 34.07 5.30 28.20
C SER A 180 33.17 4.08 27.94
N ALA A 181 32.76 3.38 29.01
CA ALA A 181 31.78 2.31 28.95
C ALA A 181 30.37 2.79 28.55
N LEU A 182 30.00 4.03 28.89
CA LEU A 182 28.69 4.61 28.58
C LEU A 182 28.45 4.76 27.07
N LEU A 183 29.47 5.13 26.30
CA LEU A 183 29.36 5.23 24.83
C LEU A 183 29.10 3.85 24.18
N VAL A 184 29.79 2.82 24.67
CA VAL A 184 29.58 1.43 24.22
C VAL A 184 28.19 0.94 24.58
N ALA A 185 27.74 1.22 25.81
CA ALA A 185 26.39 0.88 26.28
C ALA A 185 25.31 1.57 25.45
N GLN A 186 25.48 2.85 25.11
CA GLN A 186 24.55 3.60 24.26
C GLN A 186 24.43 2.98 22.87
N SER A 187 25.54 2.69 22.21
CA SER A 187 25.54 2.09 20.87
C SER A 187 24.84 0.72 20.85
N LYS A 188 25.11 -0.13 21.86
CA LYS A 188 24.48 -1.44 21.99
C LYS A 188 22.97 -1.35 22.26
N GLU A 189 22.56 -0.38 23.08
CA GLU A 189 21.15 -0.16 23.39
C GLU A 189 20.37 0.35 22.17
N GLU A 190 20.96 1.24 21.38
CA GLU A 190 20.41 1.69 20.11
C GLU A 190 20.23 0.54 19.12
N GLU A 191 21.24 -0.33 18.99
CA GLU A 191 21.15 -1.53 18.17
C GLU A 191 20.01 -2.47 18.63
N ASN A 192 19.90 -2.72 19.94
CA ASN A 192 18.87 -3.60 20.50
C ASN A 192 17.46 -3.06 20.28
N LEU A 193 17.25 -1.76 20.53
CA LEU A 193 15.95 -1.14 20.27
C LEU A 193 15.64 -1.11 18.77
N ASN A 194 16.60 -0.81 17.90
CA ASN A 194 16.38 -0.88 16.46
C ASN A 194 15.93 -2.27 16.03
N LYS A 195 16.52 -3.35 16.57
CA LYS A 195 16.08 -4.74 16.32
C LYS A 195 14.63 -4.98 16.74
N GLU A 196 14.18 -4.43 17.87
CA GLU A 196 12.77 -4.52 18.27
C GLU A 196 11.86 -3.76 17.32
N TYR A 197 12.26 -2.55 16.91
CA TYR A 197 11.49 -1.71 16.00
C TYR A 197 11.41 -2.26 14.57
N LEU A 198 12.30 -3.19 14.16
CA LEU A 198 12.15 -3.96 12.92
C LEU A 198 10.81 -4.71 12.84
N PHE A 199 10.14 -4.95 13.97
CA PHE A 199 8.79 -5.48 14.01
C PHE A 199 7.83 -4.71 13.08
N TYR A 200 7.90 -3.37 13.06
CA TYR A 200 7.05 -2.55 12.21
C TYR A 200 7.35 -2.78 10.73
N SER A 201 8.61 -2.69 10.33
CA SER A 201 9.05 -2.92 8.95
C SER A 201 8.65 -4.31 8.46
N ASN A 202 8.80 -5.35 9.30
CA ASN A 202 8.35 -6.70 8.99
C ASN A 202 6.82 -6.79 8.77
N CYS A 203 6.02 -6.06 9.56
CA CYS A 203 4.58 -5.99 9.34
C CYS A 203 4.24 -5.27 8.04
N PHE A 204 4.92 -4.17 7.74
CA PHE A 204 4.74 -3.41 6.50
C PHE A 204 5.07 -4.26 5.27
N ASP A 205 6.21 -4.96 5.28
CA ASP A 205 6.61 -5.83 4.17
C ASP A 205 5.59 -6.95 3.92
N ARG A 206 5.04 -7.54 4.98
CA ARG A 206 3.97 -8.55 4.88
C ARG A 206 2.68 -7.98 4.29
N ILE A 207 2.30 -6.76 4.69
CA ILE A 207 1.12 -6.08 4.13
C ILE A 207 1.35 -5.80 2.65
N ASN A 208 2.50 -5.23 2.28
CA ASN A 208 2.84 -4.92 0.89
C ASN A 208 2.81 -6.17 0.00
N ALA A 209 3.45 -7.26 0.45
CA ALA A 209 3.46 -8.53 -0.28
C ALA A 209 2.06 -9.06 -0.54
N GLU A 210 1.16 -8.99 0.45
CA GLU A 210 -0.23 -9.41 0.31
C GLU A 210 -1.05 -8.47 -0.60
N MET A 211 -0.77 -7.16 -0.59
CA MET A 211 -1.39 -6.22 -1.53
C MET A 211 -1.00 -6.53 -2.98
N ILE A 212 0.29 -6.76 -3.25
CA ILE A 212 0.80 -7.13 -4.58
C ILE A 212 0.13 -8.43 -5.06
N LYS A 213 0.21 -9.49 -4.24
CA LYS A 213 -0.39 -10.79 -4.54
C LYS A 213 -1.88 -10.70 -4.84
N LYS A 214 -2.63 -9.92 -4.05
CA LYS A 214 -4.08 -9.71 -4.26
C LYS A 214 -4.35 -8.95 -5.56
N SER A 215 -3.55 -7.93 -5.87
CA SER A 215 -3.66 -7.17 -7.11
C SER A 215 -3.43 -8.04 -8.34
N GLU A 216 -2.40 -8.89 -8.32
CA GLU A 216 -2.08 -9.84 -9.39
C GLU A 216 -3.15 -10.92 -9.57
N ALA A 217 -3.70 -11.45 -8.48
CA ALA A 217 -4.79 -12.42 -8.55
C ALA A 217 -6.03 -11.83 -9.24
N LEU A 218 -6.37 -10.57 -8.93
CA LEU A 218 -7.48 -9.86 -9.58
C LEU A 218 -7.20 -9.58 -11.06
N LYS A 219 -5.96 -9.21 -11.43
CA LYS A 219 -5.59 -9.04 -12.85
C LYS A 219 -5.77 -10.35 -13.64
N ARG A 220 -5.34 -11.48 -13.06
CA ARG A 220 -5.47 -12.82 -13.69
C ARG A 220 -6.92 -13.23 -13.86
N ASN A 221 -7.74 -13.18 -12.79
CA ASN A 221 -9.14 -13.61 -12.85
C ASN A 221 -9.95 -12.80 -13.88
N ASN A 222 -9.66 -11.50 -14.01
CA ASN A 222 -10.34 -10.65 -14.96
C ASN A 222 -9.91 -10.92 -16.42
N PHE A 223 -8.63 -11.20 -16.66
CA PHE A 223 -8.15 -11.61 -17.99
C PHE A 223 -8.85 -12.89 -18.49
N PHE A 224 -9.01 -13.89 -17.62
CA PHE A 224 -9.75 -15.12 -17.98
C PHE A 224 -11.24 -14.87 -18.20
N SER A 225 -11.87 -14.00 -17.42
CA SER A 225 -13.29 -13.65 -17.63
C SER A 225 -13.55 -12.96 -18.97
N LEU A 226 -12.61 -12.14 -19.44
CA LEU A 226 -12.68 -11.47 -20.75
C LEU A 226 -12.44 -12.44 -21.91
N LEU A 227 -11.67 -13.51 -21.70
CA LEU A 227 -11.45 -14.55 -22.70
C LEU A 227 -12.61 -15.55 -22.78
N SER A 228 -13.33 -15.80 -21.68
CA SER A 228 -14.49 -16.73 -21.66
C SER A 228 -15.78 -16.17 -22.26
N GLN A 229 -15.79 -14.88 -22.63
CA GLN A 229 -16.94 -14.19 -23.24
C GLN A 229 -16.76 -13.95 -24.75
N ASN A 230 -15.64 -14.37 -25.33
CA ASN A 230 -15.37 -14.40 -26.77
C ASN A 230 -15.31 -15.84 -27.26
#